data_AF-A0A3G9IV15-F1
#
_entry.id   AF-A0A3G9IV15-F1
#
_cell.length_a   1.000
_cell.length_b   1.000
_cell.length_c   1.000
_cell.angle_alpha   90.00
_cell.angle_beta   90.00
_cell.angle_gamma   90.00
#
_symmetry.space_group_name_H-M   'P 1'
#
loop_
_entity.id
_entity.type
_entity.pdbx_description
1 polymer ?
#
loop_
_entity_poly.entity_id
_entity_poly.type
_entity_poly.pdbx_seq_one_letter_code
_entity_poly.pdbx_strand_id
1 'polypeptide(L)'
;MTHASPELSPEDAKLVTLARSTRARTRAAEGAAVRDLDGRTYAAATVALEALQVSAVGVAVAMAISSGSRGLEAVVLLTDGELTDSDRAVVAEFSGAGVPILVNPAR
;
A
#
# COMPACT_ATOMS: atom_id res chain seq x y z
N MET A 1 -22.39 -20.87 -3.81
CA MET A 1 -21.36 -20.95 -4.87
C MET A 1 -20.10 -20.33 -4.27
N THR A 2 -19.06 -21.14 -4.08
CA THR A 2 -17.83 -20.75 -3.39
C THR A 2 -17.08 -19.75 -4.26
N HIS A 3 -17.02 -18.48 -3.84
CA HIS A 3 -16.19 -17.49 -4.52
C HIS A 3 -14.73 -17.84 -4.24
N ALA A 4 -14.09 -18.54 -5.18
CA ALA A 4 -12.64 -18.57 -5.28
C ALA A 4 -12.16 -17.10 -5.31
N SER A 5 -11.29 -16.72 -4.38
CA SER A 5 -10.61 -15.43 -4.45
C SER A 5 -9.97 -15.32 -5.84
N PRO A 6 -10.26 -14.28 -6.63
CA PRO A 6 -9.64 -14.14 -7.94
C PRO A 6 -8.12 -14.13 -7.77
N GLU A 7 -7.41 -14.91 -8.57
CA GLU A 7 -5.95 -14.87 -8.60
C GLU A 7 -5.50 -13.43 -8.83
N LEU A 8 -4.48 -13.00 -8.07
CA LEU A 8 -3.93 -11.65 -8.21
C LEU A 8 -3.37 -11.46 -9.63
N SER A 9 -3.56 -10.27 -10.18
CA SER A 9 -2.82 -9.87 -11.37
C SER A 9 -1.31 -9.90 -11.09
N PRO A 10 -0.45 -10.13 -12.10
CA PRO A 10 1.00 -10.10 -11.91
C PRO A 10 1.51 -8.77 -11.31
N GLU A 11 0.87 -7.66 -11.65
CA GLU A 11 1.23 -6.34 -11.13
C GLU A 11 0.85 -6.18 -9.65
N ASP A 12 -0.28 -6.75 -9.21
CA ASP A 12 -0.67 -6.72 -7.80
C ASP A 12 0.14 -7.72 -6.98
N ALA A 13 0.46 -8.90 -7.54
CA ALA A 13 1.37 -9.86 -6.92
C ALA A 13 2.78 -9.26 -6.71
N LYS A 14 3.24 -8.42 -7.63
CA LYS A 14 4.47 -7.62 -7.46
C LYS A 14 4.33 -6.67 -6.27
N LEU A 15 3.23 -5.93 -6.13
CA LEU A 15 2.99 -5.05 -4.97
C LEU A 15 3.00 -5.83 -3.65
N VAL A 16 2.35 -7.00 -3.60
CA VAL A 16 2.37 -7.90 -2.42
C VAL A 16 3.79 -8.32 -2.05
N THR A 17 4.60 -8.67 -3.05
CA THR A 17 6.00 -9.07 -2.84
C THR A 17 6.83 -7.92 -2.26
N LEU A 18 6.65 -6.70 -2.78
CA LEU A 18 7.38 -5.52 -2.33
C LEU A 18 6.97 -5.07 -0.92
N ALA A 19 5.66 -5.03 -0.64
CA ALA A 19 5.12 -4.73 0.69
C ALA A 19 5.65 -5.72 1.74
N ARG A 20 5.63 -7.02 1.41
CA ARG A 20 6.13 -8.10 2.28
C ARG A 20 7.62 -7.98 2.56
N SER A 21 8.40 -7.79 1.50
CA SER A 21 9.86 -7.66 1.61
C SER A 21 10.25 -6.45 2.44
N THR A 22 9.53 -5.33 2.26
CA THR A 22 9.74 -4.10 3.01
C THR A 22 9.38 -4.24 4.48
N ARG A 23 8.23 -4.85 4.80
CA ARG A 23 7.82 -5.19 6.18
C ARG A 23 8.86 -6.09 6.86
N ALA A 24 9.27 -7.17 6.19
CA ALA A 24 10.20 -8.16 6.74
C ALA A 24 11.59 -7.58 7.02
N ARG A 25 12.12 -6.78 6.07
CA ARG A 25 13.45 -6.15 6.21
C ARG A 25 13.51 -5.14 7.36
N THR A 26 12.43 -4.41 7.59
CA THR A 26 12.35 -3.37 8.64
C THR A 26 11.84 -3.91 9.97
N ARG A 27 11.20 -5.09 9.98
CA ARG A 27 10.46 -5.65 11.13
C ARG A 27 9.36 -4.71 11.64
N ALA A 28 8.78 -3.90 10.75
CA ALA A 28 7.71 -2.98 11.10
C ALA A 28 6.37 -3.70 11.26
N ALA A 29 5.44 -3.03 11.95
CA ALA A 29 4.07 -3.51 12.12
C ALA A 29 3.39 -3.76 10.77
N GLU A 30 3.61 -2.86 9.80
CA GLU A 30 2.99 -2.94 8.48
C GLU A 30 4.01 -2.76 7.36
N GLY A 31 3.66 -3.28 6.18
CA GLY A 31 4.29 -2.92 4.92
C GLY A 31 3.25 -2.61 3.87
N ALA A 32 3.52 -1.62 3.03
CA ALA A 32 2.64 -1.23 1.95
C ALA A 32 3.42 -1.05 0.65
N ALA A 33 2.71 -1.19 -0.46
CA ALA A 33 3.23 -0.83 -1.78
C ALA A 33 2.11 -0.23 -2.63
N VAL A 34 2.44 0.82 -3.39
CA VAL A 34 1.50 1.47 -4.31
C VAL A 34 2.06 1.47 -5.73
N ARG A 35 1.18 1.35 -6.73
CA ARG A 35 1.50 1.55 -8.14
C ARG A 35 0.86 2.86 -8.60
N ASP A 36 1.63 3.71 -9.27
CA ASP A 36 1.12 4.95 -9.86
C ASP A 36 0.66 4.80 -11.31
N LEU A 37 0.05 5.87 -11.83
CA LEU A 37 -0.47 5.93 -13.21
C LEU A 37 0.61 5.77 -14.30
N ASP A 38 1.89 5.92 -13.96
CA ASP A 38 3.01 5.74 -14.88
C ASP A 38 3.69 4.36 -14.70
N GLY A 39 3.10 3.48 -13.87
CA GLY A 39 3.60 2.13 -13.57
C GLY A 39 4.76 2.10 -12.56
N ARG A 40 5.13 3.23 -11.95
CA ARG A 40 6.15 3.28 -10.90
C ARG A 40 5.60 2.68 -9.63
N THR A 41 6.49 2.09 -8.82
CA THR A 41 6.10 1.43 -7.57
C THR A 41 6.85 2.03 -6.39
N TYR A 42 6.11 2.32 -5.32
CA TYR A 42 6.67 2.84 -4.07
C TYR A 42 6.29 1.89 -2.94
N ALA A 43 7.29 1.34 -2.25
CA ALA A 43 7.10 0.41 -1.15
C ALA A 43 7.66 0.98 0.14
N ALA A 44 6.88 0.88 1.22
CA ALA A 44 7.20 1.46 2.50
C ALA A 44 6.77 0.56 3.65
N ALA A 45 7.25 0.89 4.84
CA ALA A 45 6.90 0.28 6.11
C ALA A 45 6.49 1.38 7.09
N THR A 46 5.75 1.01 8.14
CA THR A 46 5.33 1.95 9.18
C THR A 46 6.54 2.65 9.79
N VAL A 47 6.43 3.97 9.97
CA VAL A 47 7.38 4.77 10.76
C VAL A 47 6.73 4.99 12.12
N ALA A 48 7.39 4.55 13.19
CA ALA A 48 6.87 4.59 14.55
C ALA A 48 7.87 5.24 15.53
N LEU A 49 8.38 6.42 15.16
CA LEU A 49 9.20 7.23 16.08
C LEU A 49 8.29 8.02 17.01
N GLU A 50 8.82 8.50 18.14
CA GLU A 50 8.05 9.34 19.07
C GLU A 50 7.61 10.66 18.42
N ALA A 51 8.51 11.30 17.66
CA ALA A 51 8.26 12.58 17.00
C ALA A 51 7.64 12.46 15.60
N LEU A 52 7.60 11.25 15.02
CA LEU A 52 7.09 11.04 13.67
C LEU A 52 6.48 9.65 13.56
N GLN A 53 5.16 9.61 13.43
CA GLN A 53 4.38 8.39 13.25
C GLN A 53 3.62 8.47 11.94
N VAL A 54 3.88 7.52 11.05
CA VAL A 54 3.23 7.46 9.74
C VAL A 54 2.97 5.99 9.41
N SER A 55 1.75 5.67 8.98
CA SER A 55 1.37 4.35 8.49
C SER A 55 2.21 3.94 7.28
N ALA A 56 2.28 2.63 7.00
CA ALA A 56 3.00 2.18 5.80
C ALA A 56 2.37 2.74 4.51
N VAL A 57 1.03 2.81 4.44
CA VAL A 57 0.30 3.41 3.31
C VAL A 57 0.66 4.89 3.18
N GLY A 58 0.60 5.65 4.28
CA GLY A 58 0.93 7.08 4.28
C GLY A 58 2.33 7.37 3.76
N VAL A 59 3.33 6.57 4.16
CA VAL A 59 4.70 6.73 3.63
C VAL A 59 4.77 6.39 2.14
N ALA A 60 4.15 5.31 1.68
CA ALA A 60 4.17 4.93 0.27
C ALA A 60 3.49 6.00 -0.61
N VAL A 61 2.37 6.56 -0.16
CA VAL A 61 1.67 7.66 -0.84
C VAL A 61 2.53 8.93 -0.83
N ALA A 62 3.15 9.28 0.29
CA ALA A 62 4.06 10.44 0.37
C ALA A 62 5.28 10.30 -0.56
N MET A 63 5.82 9.08 -0.72
CA MET A 63 6.89 8.79 -1.69
C MET A 63 6.40 8.99 -3.13
N ALA A 64 5.19 8.54 -3.46
CA ALA A 64 4.60 8.74 -4.78
C ALA A 64 4.43 10.23 -5.10
N ILE A 65 3.81 10.99 -4.18
CA ILE A 65 3.59 12.44 -4.31
C ILE A 65 4.92 13.18 -4.48
N SER A 66 5.88 12.94 -3.58
CA SER A 66 7.18 13.63 -3.62
C SER A 66 8.03 13.26 -4.85
N SER A 67 7.71 12.15 -5.51
CA SER A 67 8.31 11.72 -6.77
C SER A 67 7.55 12.23 -8.01
N GLY A 68 6.55 13.10 -7.84
CA GLY A 68 5.79 13.70 -8.92
C GLY A 68 4.72 12.80 -9.53
N SER A 69 4.26 11.78 -8.82
CA SER A 69 3.06 11.02 -9.22
C SER A 69 1.81 11.92 -9.14
N ARG A 70 0.85 11.66 -10.04
CA ARG A 70 -0.44 12.36 -10.11
C ARG A 70 -1.64 11.53 -9.64
N GLY A 71 -1.39 10.31 -9.19
CA GLY A 71 -2.42 9.39 -8.72
C GLY A 71 -1.94 7.94 -8.69
N LEU A 72 -2.77 7.08 -8.13
CA LEU A 72 -2.49 5.66 -7.94
C LEU A 72 -3.49 4.78 -8.69
N GLU A 73 -3.02 3.63 -9.15
CA GLU A 73 -3.86 2.60 -9.74
C GLU A 73 -4.18 1.48 -8.75
N ALA A 74 -3.31 1.23 -7.77
CA ALA A 74 -3.50 0.17 -6.78
C ALA A 74 -2.67 0.42 -5.52
N VAL A 75 -3.19 -0.05 -4.38
CA VAL A 75 -2.53 -0.04 -3.08
C VAL A 75 -2.59 -1.45 -2.48
N VAL A 76 -1.47 -1.93 -1.96
CA VAL A 76 -1.41 -3.13 -1.11
C VAL A 76 -0.98 -2.73 0.29
N LEU A 77 -1.69 -3.26 1.29
CA LEU A 77 -1.34 -3.18 2.71
C LEU A 77 -1.21 -4.59 3.29
N LEU A 78 -0.08 -4.86 3.93
CA LEU A 78 0.14 -6.02 4.78
C LEU A 78 0.26 -5.56 6.24
N THR A 79 -0.66 -5.99 7.07
CA THR A 79 -0.78 -5.56 8.48
C THR A 79 -1.38 -6.69 9.31
N ASP A 80 -1.10 -6.73 10.61
CA ASP A 80 -1.81 -7.62 11.54
C ASP A 80 -3.10 -6.98 12.09
N GLY A 81 -3.34 -5.69 11.76
CA GLY A 81 -4.55 -4.95 12.10
C GLY A 81 -5.50 -4.78 10.92
N GLU A 82 -6.21 -3.66 10.91
CA GLU A 82 -7.12 -3.27 9.83
C GLU A 82 -6.61 -2.02 9.10
N LEU A 83 -7.07 -1.83 7.86
CA LEU A 83 -6.87 -0.58 7.14
C LEU A 83 -7.53 0.57 7.91
N THR A 84 -6.79 1.63 8.19
CA THR A 84 -7.33 2.77 8.95
C THR A 84 -8.17 3.70 8.06
N ASP A 85 -9.06 4.47 8.68
CA ASP A 85 -9.82 5.51 7.96
C ASP A 85 -8.91 6.63 7.44
N SER A 86 -7.82 6.92 8.14
CA SER A 86 -6.82 7.88 7.68
C SER A 86 -6.11 7.39 6.41
N ASP A 87 -5.75 6.11 6.34
CA ASP A 87 -5.14 5.54 5.13
C ASP A 87 -6.11 5.57 3.95
N ARG A 88 -7.38 5.20 4.18
CA ARG A 88 -8.43 5.34 3.17
C ARG A 88 -8.60 6.77 2.68
N ALA A 89 -8.64 7.73 3.61
CA ALA A 89 -8.79 9.14 3.28
C ALA A 89 -7.61 9.66 2.45
N VAL A 90 -6.37 9.32 2.82
CA VAL A 90 -5.17 9.74 2.07
C VAL A 90 -5.16 9.19 0.64
N VAL A 91 -5.53 7.91 0.45
CA VAL A 91 -5.61 7.31 -0.89
C VAL A 91 -6.70 7.98 -1.72
N ALA A 92 -7.89 8.19 -1.13
CA ALA A 92 -9.02 8.83 -1.80
C ALA A 92 -8.74 10.29 -2.16
N GLU A 93 -8.07 11.04 -1.28
CA GLU A 93 -7.66 12.43 -1.53
C GLU A 93 -6.65 12.52 -2.67
N PHE A 94 -5.64 11.65 -2.68
CA PHE A 94 -4.59 11.71 -3.69
C PHE A 94 -5.04 11.20 -5.06
N SER A 95 -5.88 10.15 -5.10
CA SER A 95 -6.15 9.40 -6.35
C SER A 95 -7.63 9.31 -6.73
N GLY A 96 -8.53 9.87 -5.93
CA GLY A 96 -9.97 9.80 -6.14
C GLY A 96 -10.61 8.49 -5.65
N ALA A 97 -11.94 8.41 -5.79
CA ALA A 97 -12.69 7.21 -5.46
C ALA A 97 -12.45 6.10 -6.49
N GLY A 98 -12.27 4.86 -6.02
CA GLY A 98 -12.19 3.67 -6.88
C GLY A 98 -10.81 3.02 -6.99
N VAL A 99 -9.77 3.60 -6.39
CA VAL A 99 -8.47 2.91 -6.30
C VAL A 99 -8.60 1.68 -5.40
N PRO A 100 -8.32 0.46 -5.89
CA PRO A 100 -8.37 -0.74 -5.08
C PRO A 100 -7.29 -0.71 -3.99
N ILE A 101 -7.72 -0.99 -2.76
CA ILE A 101 -6.83 -1.21 -1.60
C ILE A 101 -6.94 -2.67 -1.20
N LEU A 102 -5.92 -3.45 -1.52
CA LEU A 102 -5.84 -4.87 -1.20
C LEU A 102 -5.19 -5.06 0.16
N VAL A 103 -5.99 -5.50 1.15
CA VAL A 103 -5.52 -5.74 2.52
C VAL A 103 -5.27 -7.23 2.71
N ASN A 104 -4.04 -7.61 3.06
CA ASN A 104 -3.62 -8.99 3.28
C ASN A 104 -4.06 -9.98 2.18
N PRO A 105 -3.90 -9.65 0.88
CA PRO A 105 -4.32 -10.56 -0.17
C PRO A 105 -3.53 -11.88 -0.12
N ALA A 106 -4.18 -12.95 -0.56
CA ALA A 106 -3.51 -14.24 -0.76
C ALA A 106 -2.36 -14.09 -1.76
N ARG A 107 -1.37 -14.98 -1.65
CA ARG A 107 -0.16 -14.91 -2.47
C ARG A 107 -0.41 -15.35 -3.90
#